data_AF-A0A7C6VZI2-F1
#
_entry.id   AF-A0A7C6VZI2-F1
#
_cell.length_a   1.000
_cell.length_b   1.000
_cell.length_c   1.000
_cell.angle_alpha   90.00
_cell.angle_beta   90.00
_cell.angle_gamma   90.00
#
_symmetry.space_group_name_H-M   'P 1'
#
loop_
_entity.id
_entity.type
_entity.pdbx_description
1 polymer ?
#
loop_
_entity_poly.entity_id
_entity_poly.type
_entity_poly.pdbx_seq_one_letter_code
_entity_poly.pdbx_strand_id
1 'polypeptide(L)'
;AYGSYADSFNDYVRFLQVNPRYREALSLVGDGSAYLRALQRAGYATDPNYAKKIQGLMNGPAFDSALGTLKSALAQPITDTRG
;
A
#
# COMPACT_ATOMS: atom_id res chain seq x y z
N ALA A 1 17.72 0.94 10.53
CA ALA A 1 16.54 0.05 10.62
C ALA A 1 15.51 0.69 11.55
N TYR A 2 14.23 0.38 11.38
CA TYR A 2 13.15 0.95 12.20
C TYR A 2 12.78 0.04 13.37
N GLY A 3 12.29 0.63 14.46
CA GLY A 3 11.84 -0.10 15.66
C GLY A 3 10.46 -0.74 15.52
N SER A 4 9.64 -0.25 14.59
CA SER A 4 8.31 -0.79 14.30
C SER A 4 7.90 -0.58 12.84
N TYR A 5 6.85 -1.29 12.42
CA TYR A 5 6.21 -1.03 11.12
C TYR A 5 5.67 0.39 11.01
N ALA A 6 5.09 0.92 12.09
CA ALA A 6 4.58 2.29 12.13
C ALA A 6 5.69 3.32 11.85
N ASP A 7 6.86 3.14 12.47
CA ASP A 7 8.01 4.03 12.23
C ASP A 7 8.46 4.01 10.77
N SER A 8 8.50 2.82 10.16
CA SER A 8 8.88 2.70 8.74
C SER A 8 7.88 3.38 7.80
N PHE A 9 6.58 3.30 8.11
CA PHE A 9 5.55 3.91 7.29
C PHE A 9 5.52 5.44 7.46
N ASN A 10 5.71 5.93 8.69
CA ASN A 10 5.83 7.36 8.96
C ASN A 10 7.00 7.97 8.19
N ASP A 11 8.15 7.30 8.17
CA ASP A 11 9.30 7.78 7.42
C ASP A 11 9.10 7.70 5.90
N TYR A 12 8.42 6.65 5.40
CA TYR A 12 8.00 6.57 3.99
C TYR A 12 7.13 7.77 3.58
N VAL A 13 6.10 8.10 4.36
CA VAL A 13 5.23 9.24 4.09
C VAL A 13 6.01 10.55 4.14
N ARG A 14 6.85 10.73 5.16
CA ARG A 14 7.73 11.90 5.28
C ARG A 14 8.63 12.05 4.06
N PHE A 15 9.29 10.97 3.63
CA PHE A 15 10.16 10.95 2.46
C PHE A 15 9.44 11.44 1.19
N LEU A 16 8.20 10.98 0.97
CA LEU A 16 7.39 11.44 -0.16
C LEU A 16 7.02 12.92 -0.04
N GLN A 17 6.66 13.38 1.16
CA GLN A 17 6.26 14.78 1.40
C GLN A 17 7.42 15.78 1.24
N VAL A 18 8.62 15.42 1.71
CA VAL A 18 9.77 16.34 1.68
C VAL A 18 10.43 16.42 0.32
N ASN A 19 10.31 15.39 -0.53
CA ASN A 19 10.96 15.35 -1.83
C ASN A 19 10.04 15.89 -2.95
N PRO A 20 10.35 17.06 -3.56
CA PRO A 20 9.46 17.72 -4.51
C PRO A 20 9.06 16.89 -5.72
N ARG A 21 9.89 15.90 -6.11
CA ARG A 21 9.59 15.03 -7.26
C ARG A 21 8.30 14.22 -7.10
N TYR A 22 7.82 14.03 -5.88
CA TYR A 22 6.60 13.26 -5.59
C TYR A 22 5.34 14.11 -5.39
N ARG A 23 5.41 15.44 -5.54
CA ARG A 23 4.24 16.33 -5.33
C ARG A 23 3.04 15.95 -6.18
N GLU A 24 3.28 15.61 -7.45
CA GLU A 24 2.22 15.18 -8.35
C GLU A 24 1.56 13.88 -7.85
N ALA A 25 2.36 12.89 -7.43
CA ALA A 25 1.83 11.66 -6.86
C ALA A 25 0.96 11.96 -5.63
N LEU A 26 1.43 12.80 -4.71
CA LEU A 26 0.68 13.17 -3.50
C LEU A 26 -0.66 13.89 -3.80
N SER A 27 -0.77 14.59 -4.93
CA SER A 27 -2.04 15.20 -5.36
C SER A 27 -3.06 14.18 -5.90
N LEU A 28 -2.60 12.96 -6.21
CA LEU A 28 -3.38 11.90 -6.86
C LEU A 28 -3.76 10.76 -5.90
N VAL A 29 -3.56 10.92 -4.59
CA VAL A 29 -3.81 9.84 -3.59
C VAL A 29 -5.25 9.32 -3.58
N GLY A 30 -6.22 10.09 -4.08
CA GLY A 30 -7.61 9.65 -4.26
C GLY A 30 -7.82 8.65 -5.42
N ASP A 31 -6.84 8.53 -6.34
CA ASP A 31 -6.82 7.56 -7.42
C ASP A 31 -5.52 6.76 -7.35
N GLY A 32 -5.60 5.56 -6.77
CA GLY A 32 -4.44 4.68 -6.61
C GLY A 32 -3.72 4.35 -7.93
N SER A 33 -4.45 4.29 -9.05
CA SER A 33 -3.86 4.02 -10.36
C SER A 33 -3.04 5.21 -10.85
N ALA A 34 -3.58 6.42 -10.72
CA ALA A 34 -2.87 7.65 -11.05
C ALA A 34 -1.67 7.90 -10.12
N TYR A 35 -1.85 7.66 -8.81
CA TYR A 35 -0.78 7.72 -7.80
C TYR A 35 0.42 6.84 -8.17
N LEU A 36 0.19 5.56 -8.47
CA LEU A 36 1.26 4.62 -8.80
C LEU A 36 2.01 5.00 -10.09
N ARG A 37 1.30 5.49 -11.12
CA ARG A 37 1.95 5.99 -12.35
C ARG A 37 2.81 7.22 -12.07
N ALA A 38 2.32 8.15 -11.25
CA ALA A 38 3.06 9.34 -10.88
C ALA A 38 4.30 9.02 -10.02
N LEU A 39 4.20 8.07 -9.07
CA LEU A 39 5.35 7.55 -8.33
C LEU A 39 6.42 6.96 -9.25
N GLN A 40 6.02 6.15 -10.23
CA GLN A 40 6.96 5.56 -11.19
C GLN A 40 7.66 6.66 -12.02
N ARG A 41 6.91 7.61 -12.57
CA ARG A 41 7.47 8.73 -13.34
C ARG A 41 8.43 9.58 -12.51
N ALA A 42 8.15 9.73 -11.21
CA ALA A 42 9.02 10.42 -10.26
C ALA A 42 10.28 9.62 -9.86
N GLY A 43 10.44 8.39 -10.37
CA GLY A 43 11.61 7.56 -10.11
C GLY A 43 11.61 6.92 -8.72
N TYR A 44 10.44 6.56 -8.18
CA TYR A 44 10.35 5.80 -6.93
C TYR A 44 11.00 4.41 -7.06
N ALA A 45 10.80 3.75 -8.21
CA ALA A 45 11.44 2.49 -8.56
C ALA A 45 12.07 2.62 -9.95
N THR A 46 13.17 1.88 -10.18
CA THR A 46 13.85 1.84 -11.48
C THR A 46 13.22 0.87 -12.47
N ASP A 47 12.32 0.01 -12.01
CA ASP A 47 11.58 -0.93 -12.85
C ASP A 47 10.56 -0.19 -13.74
N PRO A 48 10.66 -0.30 -15.08
CA PRO A 48 9.74 0.37 -16.00
C PRO A 48 8.29 -0.15 -15.90
N ASN A 49 8.07 -1.29 -15.25
CA ASN A 49 6.74 -1.88 -15.05
C ASN A 49 6.25 -1.80 -13.60
N TYR A 50 6.89 -0.99 -12.75
CA TYR A 50 6.56 -0.90 -11.32
C TYR A 50 5.06 -0.70 -11.06
N ALA A 51 4.45 0.35 -11.61
CA ALA A 51 3.04 0.66 -11.40
C ALA A 51 2.13 -0.49 -11.85
N LYS A 52 2.44 -1.10 -13.00
CA LYS A 52 1.69 -2.23 -13.56
C LYS A 52 1.77 -3.46 -12.63
N LYS A 53 2.93 -3.75 -12.06
CA LYS A 53 3.12 -4.89 -11.14
C LYS A 53 2.34 -4.68 -9.84
N ILE A 54 2.40 -3.50 -9.24
CA ILE A 54 1.66 -3.20 -8.00
C ILE A 54 0.15 -3.28 -8.25
N GLN A 55 -0.34 -2.71 -9.36
CA GLN A 55 -1.75 -2.84 -9.74
C GLN A 55 -2.17 -4.28 -9.96
N GLY A 56 -1.33 -5.09 -10.61
CA GLY A 56 -1.59 -6.52 -10.81
C GLY A 56 -1.66 -7.31 -9.51
N LEU A 57 -0.83 -6.96 -8.51
CA LEU A 57 -0.90 -7.56 -7.18
C LEU A 57 -2.19 -7.17 -6.45
N MET A 58 -2.54 -5.88 -6.46
CA MET A 58 -3.75 -5.36 -5.79
C MET A 58 -5.04 -5.94 -6.36
N ASN A 59 -5.07 -6.24 -7.66
CA ASN A 59 -6.22 -6.84 -8.34
C ASN A 59 -6.09 -8.37 -8.48
N GLY A 60 -5.10 -8.97 -7.81
CA GLY A 60 -4.73 -10.37 -7.96
C GLY A 60 -5.45 -11.28 -6.97
N PRO A 61 -5.62 -12.57 -7.31
CA PRO A 61 -6.37 -13.52 -6.48
C PRO A 61 -5.77 -13.73 -5.09
N ALA A 62 -4.45 -13.58 -4.95
CA ALA A 62 -3.77 -13.67 -3.66
C ALA A 62 -4.19 -12.53 -2.72
N PHE A 63 -4.31 -11.32 -3.24
CA PHE A 63 -4.72 -10.15 -2.45
C PHE A 63 -6.20 -10.23 -2.09
N ASP A 64 -7.05 -10.61 -3.05
CA ASP A 64 -8.48 -10.83 -2.82
C ASP A 64 -8.73 -11.90 -1.73
N SER A 65 -7.96 -13.00 -1.77
CA SER A 65 -8.06 -14.07 -0.77
C SER A 65 -7.61 -13.59 0.62
N ALA A 66 -6.54 -12.79 0.69
CA ALA A 66 -6.07 -12.21 1.93
C ALA A 66 -7.10 -11.24 2.54
N LEU A 67 -7.68 -10.36 1.71
CA LEU A 67 -8.76 -9.47 2.13
C LEU A 67 -10.00 -10.25 2.60
N GLY A 68 -10.37 -11.32 1.90
CA GLY A 68 -11.47 -12.20 2.30
C GLY A 68 -11.23 -12.84 3.68
N THR A 69 -10.00 -13.30 3.93
CA THR A 69 -9.60 -13.90 5.21
C THR A 69 -9.66 -12.87 6.33
N LEU A 70 -9.11 -11.68 6.13
CA LEU A 70 -9.15 -10.59 7.10
C LEU A 70 -10.60 -10.17 7.42
N LYS A 71 -11.44 -10.00 6.40
CA LYS A 71 -12.84 -9.64 6.58
C LYS A 71 -13.60 -10.72 7.38
N SER A 72 -13.31 -11.99 7.11
CA SER A 72 -13.92 -13.11 7.83
C SER A 72 -13.47 -13.16 9.29
N ALA A 73 -12.18 -12.95 9.55
CA ALA A 73 -11.63 -12.91 10.91
C ALA A 73 -12.20 -11.75 11.76
N LEU A 74 -12.47 -10.60 11.13
CA LEU A 74 -13.08 -9.44 11.79
C LEU A 74 -14.60 -9.58 11.98
N ALA A 75 -15.27 -10.47 11.23
CA ALA A 75 -16.73 -10.64 11.24
C ALA A 75 -17.21 -11.74 12.21
N GLN A 76 -16.32 -12.58 12.74
CA GLN A 76 -16.68 -13.65 13.68
C GLN A 76 -16.63 -13.14 15.14
N PRO A 77 -17.65 -13.38 15.97
CA PRO A 77 -17.56 -13.11 17.41
C PRO A 77 -16.47 -13.98 18.02
N ILE A 78 -15.61 -13.40 18.86
CA ILE A 78 -14.66 -14.16 19.68
C ILE A 78 -15.46 -14.86 20.78
N THR A 79 -16.21 -15.91 20.46
CA THR A 79 -16.79 -16.77 21.49
C THR A 79 -15.71 -17.72 22.00
N ASP A 80 -15.01 -17.27 23.03
CA ASP A 80 -14.21 -18.13 23.93
C ASP A 80 -15.16 -19.03 24.71
N THR A 81 -15.51 -20.19 24.12
CA THR A 81 -16.17 -21.26 24.86
C THR A 81 -15.08 -22.16 25.42
N ARG A 82 -14.50 -21.78 26.56
CA ARG A 82 -13.86 -22.74 27.47
C ARG A 82 -14.92 -23.36 28.35
N GLY A 83 -15.17 -24.65 28.12
CA GLY A 83 -15.65 -25.56 29.16
C GLY A 83 -14.49 -26.02 30.03
#